data_AF-A0A7S2YYV2-F1
#
_entry.id   AF-A0A7S2YYV2-F1
#
_cell.length_a   1.000
_cell.length_b   1.000
_cell.length_c   1.000
_cell.angle_alpha   90.00
_cell.angle_beta   90.00
_cell.angle_gamma   90.00
#
_symmetry.space_group_name_H-M   'P 1'
#
loop_
_entity.id
_entity.type
_entity.pdbx_description
1 polymer ?
#
loop_
_entity_poly.entity_id
_entity_poly.type
_entity_poly.pdbx_seq_one_letter_code
_entity_poly.pdbx_strand_id
1 'polypeptide(L)'
;RELFHQAIDSVAARLAEERGGKTRTGKKAEKEKAAADGADASAGLADLYVQYAGFEESHGLAKNVMSIFDAAVRAADAKDRAALYNKYLKKASEFYGVAKVRAVYQQCIEEEAGEGAG
;
A
#
# COMPACT_ATOMS: atom_id res chain seq x y z
N ARG A 1 13.29 5.82 10.85
CA ARG A 1 13.17 4.50 10.20
C ARG A 1 12.35 3.52 11.03
N GLU A 2 12.76 3.19 12.25
CA GLU A 2 12.03 2.22 13.10
C GLU A 2 10.58 2.60 13.39
N LEU A 3 10.32 3.88 13.69
CA LEU A 3 8.96 4.41 13.85
C LEU A 3 8.09 4.26 12.58
N PHE A 4 8.68 4.35 11.37
CA PHE A 4 7.92 4.15 10.13
C PHE A 4 7.51 2.68 9.94
N HIS A 5 8.41 1.73 10.21
CA HIS A 5 8.06 0.31 10.19
C HIS A 5 6.98 0.00 11.22
N GLN A 6 7.14 0.44 12.47
CA GLN A 6 6.13 0.25 13.51
C GLN A 6 4.76 0.84 13.13
N ALA A 7 4.76 2.03 12.52
CA ALA A 7 3.53 2.65 12.04
C ALA A 7 2.88 1.82 10.91
N ILE A 8 3.67 1.39 9.91
CA ILE A 8 3.20 0.55 8.81
C ILE A 8 2.61 -0.77 9.34
N ASP A 9 3.34 -1.45 10.22
CA ASP A 9 2.91 -2.71 10.82
C ASP A 9 1.61 -2.53 11.62
N SER A 10 1.50 -1.43 12.38
CA SER A 10 0.29 -1.15 13.17
C SER A 10 -0.94 -0.89 12.30
N VAL A 11 -0.78 -0.20 11.16
CA VAL A 11 -1.89 0.06 10.23
C VAL A 11 -2.25 -1.21 9.46
N ALA A 12 -1.25 -1.97 9.00
CA ALA A 12 -1.46 -3.24 8.32
C ALA A 12 -2.18 -4.26 9.22
N ALA A 13 -1.82 -4.35 10.50
CA ALA A 13 -2.50 -5.21 11.47
C ALA A 13 -3.98 -4.81 11.64
N ARG A 14 -4.27 -3.51 11.77
CA ARG A 14 -5.67 -3.03 11.87
C ARG A 14 -6.50 -3.38 10.64
N LEU A 15 -5.92 -3.23 9.44
CA LEU A 15 -6.59 -3.59 8.19
C LEU A 15 -6.87 -5.10 8.08
N ALA A 16 -5.95 -5.94 8.57
CA ALA A 16 -6.16 -7.38 8.60
C ALA A 16 -7.33 -7.78 9.51
N GLU A 17 -7.44 -7.16 10.69
CA GLU A 17 -8.56 -7.37 11.62
C GLU A 17 -9.91 -6.94 11.01
N GLU A 18 -9.96 -5.78 10.34
CA GLU A 18 -11.17 -5.31 9.64
C GLU A 18 -11.61 -6.26 8.51
N ARG A 19 -10.66 -6.86 7.80
CA ARG A 19 -10.91 -7.85 6.74
C ARG A 19 -11.35 -9.22 7.30
N GLY A 20 -10.89 -9.60 8.49
CA GLY A 20 -11.24 -10.87 9.16
C GLY A 20 -12.57 -10.86 9.94
N GLY A 21 -13.07 -9.69 10.33
CA GLY A 21 -14.19 -9.52 11.26
C GLY A 21 -15.62 -9.66 10.70
N LYS A 22 -15.89 -10.56 9.74
CA LYS A 22 -17.25 -10.74 9.19
C LYS A 22 -17.71 -12.21 9.11
N THR A 23 -17.79 -12.90 10.24
CA THR A 23 -18.69 -14.05 10.42
C THR A 23 -19.86 -13.68 11.31
N ARG A 24 -21.07 -13.93 10.78
CA ARG A 24 -22.42 -13.52 11.22
C ARG A 24 -22.74 -13.91 12.68
N THR A 25 -23.57 -13.12 13.38
CA THR A 25 -24.95 -13.48 13.83
C THR A 25 -25.45 -12.50 14.90
N GLY A 26 -26.62 -11.87 14.71
CA GLY A 26 -27.36 -11.19 15.79
C GLY A 26 -27.98 -9.86 15.39
N LYS A 27 -29.30 -9.86 15.19
CA LYS A 27 -30.15 -8.66 15.04
C LYS A 27 -29.93 -7.66 16.20
N LYS A 28 -30.07 -6.36 15.85
CA LYS A 28 -30.25 -5.15 16.69
C LYS A 28 -28.99 -4.55 17.34
N ALA A 29 -28.43 -3.54 16.68
CA ALA A 29 -27.98 -2.30 17.30
C ALA A 29 -27.84 -1.23 16.21
N GLU A 30 -28.98 -0.71 15.77
CA GLU A 30 -29.06 0.61 15.14
C GLU A 30 -28.90 1.66 16.26
N LYS A 31 -27.73 2.29 16.30
CA LYS A 31 -27.28 3.48 17.08
C LYS A 31 -25.82 3.20 17.42
N GLU A 32 -24.84 3.83 16.79
CA GLU A 32 -24.54 5.25 16.89
C GLU A 32 -23.63 5.59 15.69
N LYS A 33 -24.23 6.00 14.58
CA LYS A 33 -23.51 6.28 13.34
C LYS A 33 -23.39 7.80 13.17
N ALA A 34 -22.42 8.40 13.86
CA ALA A 34 -21.89 9.75 13.66
C ALA A 34 -20.71 9.89 14.66
N ALA A 35 -19.46 10.22 14.35
CA ALA A 35 -18.89 10.91 13.22
C ALA A 35 -17.41 10.48 13.06
N ALA A 36 -17.19 9.45 12.24
CA ALA A 36 -15.87 9.09 11.72
C ALA A 36 -16.08 8.49 10.33
N ASP A 37 -16.72 9.27 9.45
CA ASP A 37 -16.83 8.93 8.03
C ASP A 37 -15.43 9.01 7.40
N GLY A 38 -14.77 7.86 7.37
CA GLY A 38 -14.13 7.39 6.15
C GLY A 38 -12.82 8.06 5.74
N ALA A 39 -11.86 8.20 6.65
CA ALA A 39 -10.47 8.04 6.22
C ALA A 39 -10.26 6.54 6.00
N ASP A 40 -10.49 6.11 4.77
CA ASP A 40 -10.21 4.76 4.30
C ASP A 40 -8.83 4.29 4.81
N ALA A 41 -8.83 3.32 5.72
CA ALA A 41 -7.61 2.88 6.39
C ALA A 41 -6.58 2.33 5.37
N SER A 42 -7.02 1.88 4.18
CA SER A 42 -6.13 1.49 3.08
C SER A 42 -5.41 2.70 2.48
N ALA A 43 -6.11 3.82 2.29
CA ALA A 43 -5.52 5.08 1.86
C ALA A 43 -4.47 5.56 2.87
N GLY A 44 -4.70 5.32 4.17
CA GLY A 44 -3.73 5.59 5.23
C GLY A 44 -2.45 4.76 5.10
N LEU A 45 -2.56 3.47 4.75
CA LEU A 45 -1.39 2.60 4.57
C LEU A 45 -0.57 2.99 3.34
N ALA A 46 -1.22 3.19 2.19
CA ALA A 46 -0.57 3.57 0.94
C ALA A 46 0.20 4.90 1.08
N ASP A 47 -0.41 5.90 1.72
CA ASP A 47 0.24 7.19 1.95
C ASP A 47 1.45 7.07 2.89
N LEU A 48 1.37 6.25 3.93
CA LEU A 48 2.48 6.02 4.85
C LEU A 48 3.69 5.38 4.15
N TYR A 49 3.47 4.43 3.24
CA TYR A 49 4.52 3.88 2.39
C TYR A 49 5.17 4.96 1.50
N VAL A 50 4.37 5.84 0.91
CA VAL A 50 4.88 6.94 0.06
C VAL A 50 5.72 7.92 0.89
N GLN A 51 5.26 8.29 2.09
CA GLN A 51 6.03 9.16 2.99
C GLN A 51 7.35 8.49 3.42
N TYR A 52 7.31 7.19 3.73
CA TYR A 52 8.51 6.45 4.10
C TYR A 52 9.51 6.33 2.94
N ALA A 53 9.01 6.09 1.71
CA ALA A 53 9.82 6.10 0.51
C ALA A 53 10.51 7.46 0.30
N GLY A 54 9.80 8.58 0.52
CA GLY A 54 10.38 9.92 0.45
C GLY A 54 11.44 10.19 1.53
N PHE A 55 11.24 9.65 2.73
CA PHE A 55 12.25 9.69 3.80
C PHE A 55 13.52 8.91 3.40
N GLU A 56 13.38 7.70 2.86
CA GLU A 56 14.51 6.89 2.37
C GLU A 56 15.20 7.50 1.14
N GLU A 57 14.46 8.19 0.29
CA GLU A 57 15.04 8.94 -0.82
C GLU A 57 15.94 10.08 -0.32
N SER A 58 15.52 10.77 0.73
CA SER A 58 16.24 11.94 1.26
C SER A 58 17.44 11.57 2.14
N HIS A 59 17.40 10.40 2.80
CA HIS A 59 18.37 10.04 3.86
C HIS A 59 18.96 8.63 3.70
N GLY A 60 18.42 7.82 2.81
CA GLY A 60 18.73 6.41 2.65
C GLY A 60 19.35 6.08 1.30
N LEU A 61 19.03 4.90 0.79
CA LEU A 61 19.54 4.39 -0.48
C LEU A 61 18.39 4.18 -1.45
N ALA A 62 18.61 4.46 -2.74
CA ALA A 62 17.63 4.22 -3.80
C ALA A 62 17.07 2.78 -3.79
N LYS A 63 17.88 1.79 -3.41
CA LYS A 63 17.44 0.39 -3.29
C LYS A 63 16.32 0.22 -2.24
N ASN A 64 16.37 0.99 -1.15
CA ASN A 64 15.36 0.93 -0.10
C ASN A 64 14.05 1.54 -0.60
N VAL A 65 14.13 2.64 -1.35
CA VAL A 65 12.95 3.25 -1.99
C VAL A 65 12.24 2.23 -2.89
N MET A 66 12.99 1.45 -3.68
CA MET A 66 12.42 0.38 -4.51
C MET A 66 11.75 -0.71 -3.65
N SER A 67 12.43 -1.20 -2.62
CA SER A 67 11.86 -2.20 -1.71
C SER A 67 10.59 -1.72 -1.00
N ILE A 68 10.51 -0.43 -0.65
CA ILE A 68 9.32 0.17 -0.03
C ILE A 68 8.17 0.22 -1.02
N PHE A 69 8.40 0.64 -2.28
CA PHE A 69 7.35 0.62 -3.29
C PHE A 69 6.90 -0.80 -3.66
N ASP A 70 7.82 -1.78 -3.71
CA ASP A 70 7.47 -3.20 -3.90
C ASP A 70 6.54 -3.71 -2.78
N ALA A 71 6.82 -3.35 -1.53
CA ALA A 71 5.96 -3.68 -0.40
C ALA A 71 4.61 -2.93 -0.46
N ALA A 72 4.64 -1.65 -0.84
CA ALA A 72 3.46 -0.79 -0.90
C ALA A 72 2.42 -1.33 -1.90
N VAL A 73 2.84 -1.68 -3.12
CA VAL A 73 1.92 -2.18 -4.15
C VAL A 73 1.30 -3.53 -3.78
N ARG A 74 1.99 -4.36 -2.99
CA ARG A 74 1.47 -5.65 -2.51
C ARG A 74 0.49 -5.51 -1.34
N ALA A 75 0.68 -4.49 -0.50
CA ALA A 75 -0.13 -4.27 0.68
C ALA A 75 -1.38 -3.41 0.40
N ALA A 76 -1.34 -2.58 -0.64
CA ALA A 76 -2.41 -1.66 -0.99
C ALA A 76 -3.63 -2.36 -1.62
N ASP A 77 -4.79 -1.75 -1.47
CA ASP A 77 -6.01 -2.18 -2.15
C ASP A 77 -5.96 -1.88 -3.65
N ALA A 78 -6.78 -2.60 -4.41
CA ALA A 78 -6.91 -2.44 -5.87
C ALA A 78 -7.06 -0.98 -6.33
N LYS A 79 -7.86 -0.20 -5.61
CA LYS A 79 -8.10 1.23 -5.90
C LYS A 79 -6.86 2.12 -5.76
N ASP A 80 -5.91 1.75 -4.89
CA ASP A 80 -4.73 2.56 -4.56
C ASP A 80 -3.49 2.14 -5.35
N ARG A 81 -3.44 0.88 -5.81
CA ARG A 81 -2.28 0.30 -6.50
C ARG A 81 -1.88 1.06 -7.76
N ALA A 82 -2.83 1.50 -8.57
CA ALA A 82 -2.52 2.26 -9.79
C ALA A 82 -1.75 3.56 -9.47
N ALA A 83 -2.12 4.27 -8.41
CA ALA A 83 -1.43 5.48 -7.98
C ALA A 83 -0.02 5.19 -7.44
N LEU A 84 0.15 4.07 -6.72
CA LEU A 84 1.46 3.62 -6.23
C LEU A 84 2.39 3.20 -7.37
N TYR A 85 1.91 2.43 -8.35
CA TYR A 85 2.69 2.04 -9.52
C TYR A 85 3.17 3.26 -10.32
N ASN A 86 2.33 4.27 -10.51
CA ASN A 86 2.75 5.51 -11.17
C ASN A 86 3.92 6.21 -10.46
N LYS A 87 3.88 6.28 -9.12
CA LYS A 87 5.00 6.83 -8.32
C LYS A 87 6.22 5.92 -8.41
N TYR A 88 6.03 4.61 -8.32
CA TYR A 88 7.10 3.63 -8.39
C TYR A 88 7.84 3.67 -9.74
N LEU A 89 7.11 3.70 -10.85
CA LEU A 89 7.68 3.82 -12.20
C LEU A 89 8.49 5.11 -12.37
N LYS A 90 7.99 6.24 -11.85
CA LYS A 90 8.73 7.49 -11.84
C LYS A 90 10.07 7.35 -11.10
N LYS A 91 10.05 6.77 -9.90
CA LYS A 91 11.27 6.54 -9.10
C LYS A 91 12.23 5.52 -9.72
N ALA A 92 11.69 4.45 -10.30
CA ALA A 92 12.48 3.47 -11.04
C ALA A 92 13.21 4.11 -12.23
N SER A 93 12.52 4.98 -12.97
CA SER A 93 13.12 5.72 -14.08
C SER A 93 14.21 6.68 -13.60
N GLU A 94 13.96 7.42 -12.50
CA GLU A 94 14.91 8.39 -11.93
C GLU A 94 16.21 7.73 -11.44
N PHE A 95 16.13 6.55 -10.81
CA PHE A 95 17.30 5.91 -10.19
C PHE A 95 17.98 4.83 -11.04
N TYR A 96 17.23 4.10 -11.87
CA TYR A 96 17.71 2.86 -12.51
C TYR A 96 17.41 2.80 -14.02
N GLY A 97 16.65 3.76 -14.55
CA GLY A 97 16.34 3.84 -15.97
C GLY A 97 15.41 2.73 -16.50
N VAL A 98 15.40 2.58 -17.83
CA VAL A 98 14.37 1.82 -18.56
C VAL A 98 14.29 0.33 -18.20
N ALA A 99 15.42 -0.29 -17.85
CA ALA A 99 15.45 -1.71 -17.49
C ALA A 99 14.61 -2.00 -16.23
N LYS A 100 14.75 -1.17 -15.19
CA LYS A 100 13.96 -1.31 -13.96
C LYS A 100 12.50 -0.92 -14.19
N VAL A 101 12.24 0.13 -14.97
CA VAL A 101 10.88 0.52 -15.37
C VAL A 101 10.15 -0.66 -16.04
N ARG A 102 10.80 -1.36 -16.96
CA ARG A 102 10.23 -2.55 -17.61
C ARG A 102 9.92 -3.66 -16.60
N ALA A 103 10.82 -3.92 -15.65
CA ALA A 103 10.59 -4.92 -14.61
C ALA A 103 9.38 -4.57 -13.71
N VAL A 104 9.22 -3.29 -13.35
CA VAL A 104 8.08 -2.82 -12.55
C VAL A 104 6.76 -2.92 -13.34
N TYR A 105 6.77 -2.60 -14.63
CA TYR A 105 5.60 -2.81 -15.49
C TYR A 105 5.21 -4.29 -15.59
N GLN A 106 6.19 -5.17 -15.77
CA GLN A 106 5.96 -6.60 -15.85
C GLN A 106 5.32 -7.12 -14.56
N GLN A 107 5.84 -6.71 -13.40
CA GLN A 107 5.26 -7.05 -12.11
C GLN A 107 3.81 -6.57 -11.99
N CYS A 108 3.51 -5.33 -12.39
CA CYS A 108 2.15 -4.80 -12.37
C CYS A 108 1.18 -5.68 -13.17
N ILE A 109 1.55 -6.06 -14.39
CA ILE A 109 0.74 -6.92 -15.26
C ILE A 109 0.51 -8.30 -14.64
N GLU A 110 1.56 -8.91 -14.07
CA GLU A 110 1.49 -10.23 -13.44
C GLU A 110 0.58 -10.22 -12.21
N GLU A 111 0.67 -9.17 -11.39
CA GLU A 111 -0.19 -9.01 -10.21
C GLU A 111 -1.65 -8.73 -10.60
N GLU A 112 -1.92 -7.89 -11.62
CA GLU A 112 -3.29 -7.65 -12.09
C GLU A 112 -3.92 -8.90 -12.75
N ALA A 113 -3.14 -9.66 -13.51
CA ALA A 113 -3.63 -10.90 -14.14
C ALA A 113 -3.96 -11.99 -13.11
N GLY A 114 -3.23 -12.05 -11.99
CA GLY A 114 -3.48 -13.00 -10.91
C GLY A 114 -4.78 -12.77 -10.16
N GLU A 115 -5.30 -11.53 -10.12
CA GLU A 115 -6.53 -11.19 -9.40
C GLU A 115 -7.82 -11.52 -10.14
N GLY A 116 -7.75 -11.71 -11.46
CA GLY A 116 -8.90 -12.13 -12.28
C GLY A 116 -9.08 -13.65 -12.38
N ALA A 117 -8.19 -14.44 -11.77
CA ALA A 117 -8.18 -15.91 -11.88
C ALA A 117 -8.73 -16.65 -10.65
N GLY A 118 -9.35 -15.94 -9.70
CA GLY A 118 -9.90 -16.49 -8.45
C GLY A 118 -11.42 -16.51 -8.41
#